data_AF-A0A1V6AEU2-F1
#
_entry.id   AF-A0A1V6AEU2-F1
#
_cell.length_a   1.000
_cell.length_b   1.000
_cell.length_c   1.000
_cell.angle_alpha   90.00
_cell.angle_beta   90.00
_cell.angle_gamma   90.00
#
_symmetry.space_group_name_H-M   'P 1'
#
loop_
_entity.id
_entity.type
_entity.pdbx_description
1 polymer ?
#
loop_
_entity_poly.entity_id
_entity_poly.type
_entity_poly.pdbx_seq_one_letter_code
_entity_poly.pdbx_strand_id
1 'polypeptide(L)'
;MVFKFRFQQLLDISLFEEDEIKNRLTAKNAQIAEITAKINKYEEDYERNIAERAEEMSKGHFEKFQMYEPYLNVILKSKLFFENELEVQERQKQKIMTELLEKQKTRKTYEILRERDFENFRKEMFKREQKVLDEFGKKSILTLDDE
;
A
#
# COMPACT_ATOMS: atom_id res chain seq x y z
N MET A 1 27.00 -12.81 24.03
CA MET A 1 26.60 -13.46 22.75
C MET A 1 25.58 -12.57 22.06
N VAL A 2 25.64 -12.42 20.73
CA VAL A 2 24.69 -11.61 19.95
C VAL A 2 23.66 -12.52 19.29
N PHE A 3 22.38 -12.15 19.34
CA PHE A 3 21.30 -12.88 18.66
C PHE A 3 21.47 -12.81 17.13
N LYS A 4 21.35 -13.94 16.44
CA LYS A 4 21.36 -14.01 14.99
C LYS A 4 20.16 -14.81 14.52
N PHE A 5 19.27 -14.16 13.77
CA PHE A 5 18.12 -14.82 13.18
C PHE A 5 18.51 -15.51 11.87
N ARG A 6 18.21 -16.80 11.76
CA ARG A 6 18.59 -17.63 10.60
C ARG A 6 17.97 -17.16 9.29
N PHE A 7 16.78 -16.58 9.34
CA PHE A 7 16.04 -16.14 8.15
C PHE A 7 16.05 -14.62 7.96
N GLN A 8 17.06 -13.92 8.50
CA GLN A 8 17.12 -12.46 8.39
C GLN A 8 17.10 -11.98 6.93
N GLN A 9 17.86 -12.64 6.04
CA GLN A 9 17.87 -12.30 4.60
C GLN A 9 16.48 -12.46 3.95
N LEU A 10 15.72 -13.49 4.32
CA LEU A 10 14.36 -13.70 3.78
C LEU A 10 13.39 -12.64 4.30
N LEU A 11 13.54 -12.23 5.56
CA LEU A 11 12.76 -11.12 6.12
C LEU A 11 13.08 -9.81 5.38
N ASP A 12 14.36 -9.53 5.13
CA ASP A 12 14.79 -8.32 4.41
C ASP A 12 14.26 -8.31 2.97
N ILE A 13 14.30 -9.44 2.26
CA ILE A 13 13.70 -9.59 0.93
C ILE A 13 12.19 -9.34 1.00
N SER A 14 11.49 -9.91 1.98
CA SER A 14 10.03 -9.73 2.09
C SER A 14 9.63 -8.28 2.37
N LEU A 15 10.45 -7.54 3.12
CA LEU A 15 10.26 -6.11 3.36
C LEU A 15 10.43 -5.31 2.07
N PHE A 16 11.48 -5.61 1.31
CA PHE A 16 11.75 -4.95 0.03
C PHE A 16 10.63 -5.21 -0.99
N GLU A 17 10.18 -6.45 -1.15
CA GLU A 17 9.08 -6.81 -2.04
C GLU A 17 7.78 -6.10 -1.67
N GLU A 18 7.48 -5.97 -0.37
CA GLU A 18 6.31 -5.23 0.08
C GLU A 18 6.38 -3.75 -0.28
N ASP A 19 7.54 -3.12 -0.10
CA ASP A 19 7.73 -1.72 -0.43
C ASP A 19 7.67 -1.45 -1.94
N GLU A 20 8.18 -2.36 -2.77
CA GLU A 20 7.98 -2.28 -4.23
C GLU A 20 6.49 -2.31 -4.62
N ILE A 21 5.69 -3.17 -3.98
CA ILE A 21 4.25 -3.24 -4.26
C ILE A 21 3.54 -1.97 -3.78
N LYS A 22 3.91 -1.41 -2.61
CA LYS A 22 3.37 -0.12 -2.14
C LYS A 22 3.68 1.01 -3.12
N ASN A 23 4.89 1.03 -3.69
CA ASN A 23 5.26 2.01 -4.71
C ASN A 23 4.42 1.84 -5.98
N ARG A 24 4.23 0.59 -6.45
CA ARG A 24 3.33 0.28 -7.58
C ARG A 24 1.89 0.71 -7.30
N LEU A 25 1.38 0.49 -6.09
CA LEU A 25 0.04 0.91 -5.68
C LEU A 25 -0.09 2.43 -5.68
N THR A 26 0.92 3.14 -5.20
CA THR A 26 0.95 4.61 -5.18
C THR A 26 0.92 5.17 -6.60
N ALA A 27 1.75 4.64 -7.51
CA ALA A 27 1.73 5.01 -8.91
C ALA A 27 0.36 4.74 -9.57
N LYS A 28 -0.27 3.60 -9.26
CA LYS A 28 -1.61 3.27 -9.77
C LYS A 28 -2.68 4.23 -9.24
N ASN A 29 -2.62 4.60 -7.96
CA ASN A 29 -3.53 5.60 -7.39
C ASN A 29 -3.38 6.97 -8.06
N ALA A 30 -2.15 7.38 -8.39
CA ALA A 30 -1.91 8.62 -9.14
C ALA A 30 -2.56 8.56 -10.54
N GLN A 31 -2.39 7.45 -11.27
CA GLN A 31 -3.05 7.25 -12.58
C GLN A 31 -4.58 7.32 -12.48
N ILE A 32 -5.15 6.69 -11.45
CA ILE A 32 -6.60 6.75 -11.18
C ILE A 32 -7.05 8.20 -10.93
N ALA A 33 -6.33 8.93 -10.08
CA ALA A 33 -6.64 10.32 -9.78
C ALA A 33 -6.59 11.22 -11.03
N GLU A 34 -5.62 11.00 -11.92
CA GLU A 34 -5.54 11.71 -13.20
C GLU A 34 -6.74 11.42 -14.11
N ILE A 35 -7.18 10.16 -14.20
CA ILE A 35 -8.35 9.78 -15.00
C ILE A 35 -9.63 10.38 -14.39
N THR A 36 -9.79 10.31 -13.07
CA THR A 36 -10.92 10.94 -12.37
C THR A 36 -10.94 12.45 -12.62
N ALA A 37 -9.80 13.13 -12.57
CA ALA A 37 -9.73 14.56 -12.90
C ALA A 37 -10.15 14.85 -14.34
N LYS A 38 -9.79 13.99 -15.31
CA LYS A 38 -10.26 14.12 -16.70
C LYS A 38 -11.77 13.95 -16.80
N ILE A 39 -12.34 12.95 -16.12
CA ILE A 39 -13.80 12.72 -16.09
C ILE A 39 -14.52 13.96 -15.56
N ASN A 40 -14.09 14.48 -14.41
CA ASN A 40 -14.68 15.68 -13.81
C ASN A 40 -14.58 16.89 -14.75
N LYS A 41 -13.45 17.06 -15.44
CA LYS A 41 -13.29 18.12 -16.43
C LYS A 41 -14.31 17.98 -17.58
N TYR A 42 -14.56 16.77 -18.08
CA TYR A 42 -15.58 16.55 -19.10
C TYR A 42 -16.99 16.80 -18.58
N GLU A 43 -17.27 16.52 -17.30
CA GLU A 43 -18.55 16.87 -16.67
C GLU A 43 -18.73 18.38 -16.58
N GLU A 44 -17.72 19.10 -16.08
CA GLU A 44 -17.72 20.56 -16.01
C GLU A 44 -17.87 21.19 -17.40
N ASP A 45 -17.14 20.68 -18.39
CA ASP A 45 -17.23 21.14 -19.78
C ASP A 45 -18.62 20.87 -20.35
N TYR A 46 -19.24 19.72 -20.04
CA TYR A 46 -20.60 19.39 -20.48
C TYR A 46 -21.64 20.36 -19.89
N GLU A 47 -21.60 20.58 -18.57
CA GLU A 47 -22.51 21.48 -17.86
C GLU A 47 -22.36 22.92 -18.35
N ARG A 48 -21.13 23.40 -18.52
CA ARG A 48 -20.84 24.74 -19.05
C ARG A 48 -21.43 24.91 -20.45
N ASN A 49 -21.26 23.92 -21.33
CA ASN A 49 -21.77 23.99 -22.69
C ASN A 49 -23.31 23.93 -22.77
N ILE A 50 -23.97 23.21 -21.84
CA ILE A 50 -25.42 23.26 -21.72
C ILE A 50 -25.89 24.65 -21.30
N ALA A 51 -25.24 25.27 -20.32
CA ALA A 51 -25.57 26.61 -19.86
C ALA A 51 -25.37 27.65 -20.99
N GLU A 52 -24.24 27.60 -21.68
CA GLU A 52 -23.96 28.47 -22.84
C GLU A 52 -24.99 28.28 -23.95
N ARG A 53 -25.38 27.03 -24.27
CA ARG A 53 -26.45 26.75 -25.24
C ARG A 53 -27.77 27.39 -24.84
N ALA A 54 -28.15 27.29 -23.57
CA ALA A 54 -29.39 27.90 -23.06
C ALA A 54 -29.34 29.43 -23.16
N GLU A 55 -28.18 30.04 -22.86
CA GLU A 55 -27.97 31.48 -22.97
C GLU A 55 -28.03 31.95 -24.44
N GLU A 56 -27.35 31.27 -25.37
CA GLU A 56 -27.36 31.62 -26.79
C GLU A 56 -28.76 31.46 -27.42
N MET A 57 -29.53 30.47 -26.97
CA MET A 57 -30.95 30.33 -27.36
C MET A 57 -31.79 31.52 -26.88
N SER A 58 -31.55 31.99 -25.65
CA SER A 58 -32.27 33.15 -25.10
C SER A 58 -31.98 34.45 -25.87
N LYS A 59 -30.79 34.55 -26.49
CA LYS A 59 -30.35 35.67 -27.33
C LYS A 59 -30.80 35.55 -28.80
N GLY A 60 -31.46 34.46 -29.19
CA GLY A 60 -31.95 34.23 -30.55
C GLY A 60 -30.89 33.77 -31.56
N HIS A 61 -29.72 33.31 -31.09
CA HIS A 61 -28.63 32.82 -31.95
C HIS A 61 -28.80 31.34 -32.32
N PHE A 62 -29.88 31.02 -33.06
CA PHE A 62 -30.25 29.65 -33.43
C PHE A 62 -29.26 28.96 -34.38
N GLU A 63 -28.43 29.70 -35.11
CA GLU A 63 -27.45 29.16 -36.07
C GLU A 63 -26.39 28.29 -35.38
N LYS A 64 -26.02 28.60 -34.14
CA LYS A 64 -25.05 27.82 -33.35
C LYS A 64 -25.65 26.55 -32.76
N PHE A 65 -26.98 26.46 -32.66
CA PHE A 65 -27.68 25.36 -32.00
C PHE A 65 -27.34 23.99 -32.62
N GLN A 66 -27.20 23.93 -33.94
CA GLN A 66 -26.88 22.68 -34.65
C GLN A 66 -25.46 22.16 -34.36
N MET A 67 -24.54 23.02 -33.90
CA MET A 67 -23.17 22.63 -33.56
C MET A 67 -23.03 22.14 -32.12
N TYR A 68 -23.94 22.53 -31.22
CA TYR A 68 -23.88 22.12 -29.81
C TYR A 68 -24.13 20.63 -29.64
N GLU A 69 -25.10 20.02 -30.34
CA GLU A 69 -25.41 18.60 -30.11
C GLU A 69 -24.32 17.62 -30.55
N PRO A 70 -23.69 17.77 -31.73
CA PRO A 70 -22.53 16.96 -32.08
C PRO A 70 -21.40 17.11 -31.06
N TYR A 71 -21.15 18.33 -30.56
CA TYR A 71 -20.10 18.61 -29.60
C TYR A 71 -20.36 18.01 -28.22
N LEU A 72 -21.58 18.19 -27.67
CA LEU A 72 -22.00 17.57 -26.41
C LEU A 72 -21.93 16.04 -26.47
N ASN A 73 -22.30 15.45 -27.61
CA ASN A 73 -22.15 14.01 -27.83
C ASN A 73 -20.68 13.55 -27.82
N VAL A 74 -19.76 14.35 -28.35
CA VAL A 74 -18.31 14.05 -28.29
C VAL A 74 -17.82 14.11 -26.84
N ILE A 75 -18.25 15.09 -26.06
CA ILE A 75 -17.92 15.18 -24.63
C ILE A 75 -18.42 13.95 -23.87
N LEU A 76 -19.69 13.56 -24.05
CA LEU A 76 -20.27 12.38 -23.41
C LEU A 76 -19.55 11.08 -23.79
N LYS A 77 -19.22 10.90 -25.07
CA LYS A 77 -18.45 9.73 -25.53
C LYS A 77 -17.05 9.71 -24.93
N SER A 78 -16.40 10.87 -24.83
CA SER A 78 -15.07 10.98 -24.23
C SER A 78 -15.11 10.66 -22.73
N LYS A 79 -16.12 11.19 -22.01
CA LYS A 79 -16.37 10.86 -20.61
C LYS A 79 -16.55 9.35 -20.42
N LEU A 80 -17.44 8.72 -21.20
CA LEU A 80 -17.71 7.29 -21.13
C LEU A 80 -16.45 6.45 -21.41
N PHE A 81 -15.60 6.89 -22.35
CA PHE A 81 -14.32 6.24 -22.60
C PHE A 81 -13.44 6.24 -21.34
N PHE A 82 -13.28 7.39 -20.67
CA PHE A 82 -12.48 7.49 -19.46
C PHE A 82 -13.11 6.78 -18.25
N GLU A 83 -14.44 6.71 -18.14
CA GLU A 83 -15.13 5.91 -17.12
C GLU A 83 -14.83 4.42 -17.27
N ASN A 84 -14.86 3.90 -18.50
CA ASN A 84 -14.48 2.51 -18.78
C ASN A 84 -12.98 2.27 -18.47
N GLU A 85 -12.12 3.23 -18.82
CA GLU A 85 -10.70 3.16 -18.48
C GLU A 85 -10.48 3.14 -16.96
N LEU A 86 -11.19 3.99 -16.21
CA LEU A 86 -11.17 4.03 -14.75
C LEU A 86 -11.54 2.68 -14.14
N GLU A 87 -12.59 2.03 -14.65
CA GLU A 87 -13.00 0.71 -14.18
C GLU A 87 -11.88 -0.34 -14.37
N VAL A 88 -11.21 -0.31 -15.52
CA VAL A 88 -10.07 -1.19 -15.79
C VAL A 88 -8.92 -0.91 -14.81
N GLN A 89 -8.61 0.35 -14.54
CA GLN A 89 -7.55 0.73 -13.60
C GLN A 89 -7.88 0.33 -12.16
N GLU A 90 -9.13 0.48 -11.71
CA GLU A 90 -9.59 0.05 -10.38
C GLU A 90 -9.51 -1.48 -10.24
N ARG A 91 -9.88 -2.25 -11.27
CA ARG A 91 -9.68 -3.71 -11.26
C ARG A 91 -8.20 -4.09 -11.16
N GLN A 92 -7.30 -3.35 -11.83
CA GLN A 92 -5.86 -3.57 -11.71
C GLN A 92 -5.34 -3.22 -10.30
N LYS A 93 -5.82 -2.12 -9.71
CA LYS A 93 -5.51 -1.74 -8.32
C LYS A 93 -5.93 -2.82 -7.33
N GLN A 94 -7.11 -3.42 -7.50
CA GLN A 94 -7.55 -4.53 -6.66
C GLN A 94 -6.60 -5.74 -6.73
N LYS A 95 -6.09 -6.07 -7.93
CA LYS A 95 -5.07 -7.13 -8.07
C LYS A 95 -3.78 -6.82 -7.30
N ILE A 96 -3.30 -5.57 -7.39
CA ILE A 96 -2.12 -5.11 -6.65
C ILE A 96 -2.37 -5.16 -5.13
N MET A 97 -3.57 -4.81 -4.68
CA MET A 97 -3.93 -4.91 -3.25
C MET A 97 -3.94 -6.36 -2.76
N THR A 98 -4.45 -7.30 -3.56
CA THR A 98 -4.40 -8.73 -3.21
C THR A 98 -2.96 -9.23 -3.11
N GLU A 99 -2.11 -8.86 -4.07
CA GLU A 99 -0.66 -9.15 -4.07
C GLU A 99 0.02 -8.60 -2.80
N LEU A 100 -0.30 -7.35 -2.42
CA LEU A 100 0.22 -6.71 -1.22
C LEU A 100 -0.16 -7.49 0.05
N LEU A 101 -1.41 -7.92 0.15
CA LEU A 101 -1.90 -8.69 1.30
C LEU A 101 -1.16 -10.03 1.45
N GLU A 102 -0.84 -10.69 0.34
CA GLU A 102 -0.06 -11.93 0.35
C GLU A 102 1.36 -11.68 0.86
N LYS A 103 2.05 -10.65 0.34
CA LYS A 103 3.41 -10.31 0.81
C LYS A 103 3.43 -9.89 2.27
N GLN A 104 2.44 -9.12 2.73
CA GLN A 104 2.30 -8.76 4.14
C GLN A 104 2.13 -9.99 5.04
N LYS A 105 1.39 -11.02 4.61
CA LYS A 105 1.28 -12.28 5.35
C LYS A 105 2.64 -12.96 5.45
N THR A 106 3.37 -13.07 4.35
CA THR A 106 4.71 -13.66 4.31
C THR A 106 5.68 -12.94 5.25
N ARG A 107 5.73 -11.60 5.19
CA ARG A 107 6.56 -10.79 6.09
C ARG A 107 6.21 -11.05 7.55
N LYS A 108 4.92 -10.98 7.91
CA LYS A 108 4.44 -11.24 9.28
C LYS A 108 4.84 -12.64 9.77
N THR A 109 4.80 -13.65 8.91
CA THR A 109 5.28 -14.99 9.26
C THR A 109 6.75 -14.98 9.68
N TYR A 110 7.62 -14.30 8.93
CA TYR A 110 9.03 -14.18 9.28
C TYR A 110 9.27 -13.35 10.55
N GLU A 111 8.49 -12.28 10.77
CA GLU A 111 8.54 -11.47 11.99
C GLU A 111 8.20 -12.32 13.23
N ILE A 112 7.11 -13.08 13.18
CA ILE A 112 6.70 -13.98 14.27
C ILE A 112 7.77 -15.04 14.55
N LEU A 113 8.36 -15.63 13.50
CA LEU A 113 9.45 -16.59 13.66
C LEU A 113 10.67 -15.96 14.35
N ARG A 114 11.02 -14.72 13.97
CA ARG A 114 12.13 -13.98 14.57
C ARG A 114 11.87 -13.69 16.04
N GLU A 115 10.66 -13.24 16.39
CA GLU A 115 10.27 -12.96 17.78
C GLU A 115 10.36 -14.21 18.64
N ARG A 116 9.82 -15.34 18.16
CA ARG A 116 9.89 -16.62 18.87
C ARG A 116 11.33 -17.09 19.07
N ASP A 117 12.17 -17.00 18.04
CA ASP A 117 13.58 -17.38 18.14
C ASP A 117 14.33 -16.46 19.12
N PHE A 118 14.00 -15.17 19.13
CA PHE A 118 14.57 -14.21 20.07
C PHE A 118 14.17 -14.49 21.52
N GLU A 119 12.91 -14.84 21.78
CA GLU A 119 12.46 -15.26 23.11
C GLU A 119 13.19 -16.51 23.61
N ASN A 120 13.39 -17.49 22.74
CA ASN A 120 14.12 -18.71 23.06
C ASN A 120 15.59 -18.40 23.39
N PHE A 121 16.24 -17.59 22.56
CA PHE A 121 17.61 -17.12 22.81
C PHE A 121 17.72 -16.41 24.17
N ARG A 122 16.77 -15.53 24.49
CA ARG A 122 16.74 -14.82 25.76
C ARG A 122 16.59 -15.78 26.95
N LYS A 123 15.69 -16.76 26.85
CA LYS A 123 15.50 -17.80 27.89
C LYS A 123 16.78 -18.63 28.09
N GLU A 124 17.49 -18.96 27.02
CA GLU A 124 18.77 -19.68 27.13
C GLU A 124 19.87 -18.83 27.77
N MET A 125 19.97 -17.54 27.43
CA MET A 125 20.93 -16.63 28.07
C MET A 125 20.68 -16.53 29.57
N PHE A 126 19.43 -16.31 29.99
CA PHE A 126 19.07 -16.29 31.41
C PHE A 126 19.42 -17.60 32.14
N LYS A 127 19.15 -18.76 31.53
CA LYS A 127 19.52 -20.05 32.11
C LYS A 127 21.05 -20.21 32.26
N ARG A 128 21.83 -19.71 31.30
CA ARG A 128 23.30 -19.75 31.39
C ARG A 128 23.82 -18.80 32.46
N GLU A 129 23.30 -17.59 32.53
CA GLU A 129 23.66 -16.62 33.57
C GLU A 129 23.33 -17.16 34.97
N GLN A 130 22.15 -17.75 35.15
CA GLN A 130 21.76 -18.37 36.42
C GLN A 130 22.71 -19.52 36.81
N LYS A 131 23.07 -20.41 35.86
CA LYS A 131 24.06 -21.46 36.13
C LYS A 131 25.42 -20.91 36.56
N VAL A 132 25.89 -19.87 35.89
CA VAL A 132 27.16 -19.22 36.24
C VAL A 132 27.08 -18.63 37.66
N LEU A 133 25.99 -17.93 38.00
CA LEU A 133 25.77 -17.40 39.34
C LEU A 133 25.71 -18.49 40.41
N ASP A 134 25.00 -19.59 40.15
CA ASP A 134 24.92 -20.73 41.06
C ASP A 134 26.29 -21.39 41.28
N GLU A 135 27.10 -21.53 40.23
CA GLU A 135 28.47 -22.04 40.32
C GLU A 135 29.39 -21.11 41.12
N PHE A 136 29.27 -19.79 40.94
CA PHE A 136 29.98 -18.80 41.76
C PHE A 136 29.56 -18.84 43.22
N GLY A 137 28.26 -18.91 43.49
CA GLY A 137 27.72 -19.03 44.86
C GLY A 137 28.27 -20.27 45.57
N LYS A 138 28.22 -21.44 44.92
CA LYS A 138 28.78 -22.69 45.46
C LYS A 138 30.28 -22.60 45.76
N LYS A 139 31.06 -22.01 44.84
CA LYS A 139 32.50 -21.80 45.08
C LYS A 139 32.77 -20.86 46.25
N SER A 140 31.98 -19.80 46.42
CA SER A 140 32.17 -18.84 47.52
C SER A 140 31.83 -19.45 48.90
N ILE A 141 30.86 -20.36 48.95
CA ILE A 141 30.49 -21.08 50.19
C ILE A 141 31.60 -22.08 50.57
N LEU A 142 32.12 -22.82 49.59
CA LEU A 142 33.25 -23.75 49.81
C LEU A 142 34.52 -23.06 50.34
N THR A 143 34.77 -21.80 49.98
CA THR A 143 35.91 -21.03 50.49
C THR A 143 35.68 -20.41 51.88
N LEU A 144 34.45 -20.38 52.38
CA LEU A 144 34.11 -19.88 53.71
C LEU A 144 34.09 -20.99 54.77
N ASP A 145 33.94 -22.25 54.35
CA ASP A 145 33.97 -23.42 55.24
C ASP A 145 35.40 -23.95 55.50
N ASP A 146 36.42 -23.39 54.85
CA ASP A 146 37.84 -23.75 54.98
C ASP A 146 38.65 -22.78 55.88
N GLU A 147 38.00 -21.83 56.58
CA GLU A 147 38.57 -20.98 57.65
C GLU A 147 38.08 -21.38 59.04
#